data_AF-A0AAV6Q590-F1
#
_entry.id   AF-A0AAV6Q590-F1
#
_cell.length_a   1.000
_cell.length_b   1.000
_cell.length_c   1.000
_cell.angle_alpha   90.00
_cell.angle_beta   90.00
_cell.angle_gamma   90.00
#
_symmetry.space_group_name_H-M   'P 1'
#
loop_
_entity.id
_entity.type
_entity.pdbx_description
1 polymer ?
#
loop_
_entity_poly.entity_id
_entity_poly.type
_entity_poly.pdbx_seq_one_letter_code
_entity_poly.pdbx_strand_id
1 'polypeptide(L)'
;MKQTSFPLPEFIMASGFFIVLILEKIVLNCQDICRAQGEATPLVPENRNGNVPGHGHGHGHEPSPDLESSGHHVHVDFQAHSPFRSFMLFLSLSLHSVFEGLAIGLQNTDSKVLEICIAILVHKSIIVFSLSVKLVQSAVRPLWVAAYIGVFAMMSPLGIGIGIGVMEAQLVAGALIQSVLEGLAAGTFIYITFLEILPHELNSPEKQLLKVLFILLGFGIMAALTFLG
;
A
#
# COMPACT_ATOMS: atom_id res chain seq x y z
N MET A 1 -37.25 23.38 -3.86
CA MET A 1 -36.76 22.57 -2.73
C MET A 1 -35.27 22.38 -2.92
N LYS A 2 -34.44 22.84 -1.97
CA LYS A 2 -32.98 22.64 -2.04
C LYS A 2 -32.69 21.14 -1.88
N GLN A 3 -32.29 20.47 -2.95
CA GLN A 3 -31.64 19.16 -2.82
C GLN A 3 -30.31 19.40 -2.11
N THR A 4 -30.22 19.03 -0.84
CA THR A 4 -28.94 18.67 -0.26
C THR A 4 -28.66 17.24 -0.73
N SER A 5 -28.25 17.09 -1.98
CA SER A 5 -27.77 15.82 -2.53
C SER A 5 -26.50 15.45 -1.77
N PHE A 6 -26.56 14.40 -0.97
CA PHE A 6 -25.38 13.87 -0.30
C PHE A 6 -24.33 13.47 -1.35
N PRO A 7 -23.05 13.88 -1.21
CA PRO A 7 -21.97 13.57 -2.15
C PRO A 7 -21.57 12.08 -2.05
N LEU A 8 -22.41 11.23 -2.61
CA LEU A 8 -22.28 9.77 -2.55
C LEU A 8 -21.00 9.25 -3.23
N PRO A 9 -20.59 9.74 -4.41
CA PRO A 9 -19.31 9.34 -5.02
C PRO A 9 -18.10 9.64 -4.13
N GLU A 10 -18.06 10.83 -3.53
CA GLU A 10 -16.97 11.26 -2.65
C GLU A 10 -16.94 10.43 -1.37
N PHE A 11 -18.11 10.11 -0.82
CA PHE A 11 -18.20 9.22 0.34
C PHE A 11 -17.68 7.81 0.02
N ILE A 12 -18.04 7.25 -1.13
CA ILE A 12 -17.57 5.91 -1.54
C ILE A 12 -16.05 5.93 -1.75
N MET A 13 -15.50 6.92 -2.45
CA MET A 13 -14.04 7.06 -2.60
C MET A 13 -13.34 7.24 -1.25
N ALA A 14 -13.88 8.07 -0.35
CA ALA A 14 -13.34 8.24 0.99
C ALA A 14 -13.38 6.91 1.79
N SER A 15 -14.45 6.13 1.66
CA SER A 15 -14.53 4.82 2.30
C SER A 15 -13.47 3.85 1.78
N GLY A 16 -13.22 3.82 0.48
CA GLY A 16 -12.13 3.02 -0.11
C GLY A 16 -10.76 3.41 0.43
N PHE A 17 -10.51 4.72 0.55
CA PHE A 17 -9.29 5.24 1.18
C PHE A 17 -9.15 4.80 2.64
N PHE A 18 -10.22 4.93 3.44
CA PHE A 18 -10.20 4.53 4.84
C PHE A 18 -10.07 3.02 5.05
N ILE A 19 -10.60 2.19 4.14
CA ILE A 19 -10.41 0.73 4.20
C ILE A 19 -8.92 0.38 4.19
N VAL A 20 -8.14 0.99 3.30
CA VAL A 20 -6.69 0.74 3.24
C VAL A 20 -5.97 1.29 4.47
N LEU A 21 -6.37 2.47 4.96
CA LEU A 21 -5.82 3.05 6.18
C LEU A 21 -6.05 2.14 7.40
N ILE A 22 -7.29 1.67 7.58
CA ILE A 22 -7.67 0.76 8.66
C ILE A 22 -6.88 -0.54 8.53
N LEU A 23 -6.77 -1.09 7.32
CA LEU A 23 -5.98 -2.27 7.06
C LEU A 23 -4.51 -2.08 7.49
N GLU A 24 -3.90 -0.97 7.13
CA GLU A 24 -2.53 -0.63 7.56
C GLU A 24 -2.41 -0.63 9.08
N LYS A 25 -3.33 0.03 9.79
CA LYS A 25 -3.28 0.09 11.25
C LYS A 25 -3.53 -1.26 11.91
N ILE A 26 -4.38 -2.11 11.33
CA ILE A 26 -4.57 -3.49 11.80
C ILE A 26 -3.29 -4.30 11.63
N VAL A 27 -2.64 -4.23 10.46
CA VAL A 27 -1.39 -4.98 10.20
C VAL A 27 -0.27 -4.51 11.13
N LEU A 28 -0.12 -3.19 11.33
CA LEU A 28 0.84 -2.63 12.29
C LEU A 28 0.56 -3.10 13.72
N ASN A 29 -0.69 -2.98 14.18
CA ASN A 29 -1.06 -3.39 15.53
C ASN A 29 -0.83 -4.90 15.78
N CYS A 30 -1.15 -5.75 14.80
CA CYS A 30 -0.83 -7.18 14.88
C CYS A 30 0.68 -7.42 14.96
N GLN A 31 1.48 -6.68 14.19
CA GLN A 31 2.92 -6.80 14.24
C GLN A 31 3.48 -6.38 15.59
N ASP A 32 2.98 -5.29 16.17
CA ASP A 32 3.39 -4.82 17.50
C ASP A 32 3.03 -5.82 18.61
N ILE A 33 1.83 -6.40 18.56
CA ILE A 33 1.41 -7.46 19.50
C ILE A 33 2.32 -8.68 19.37
N CYS A 34 2.61 -9.13 18.14
CA CYS A 34 3.52 -10.26 17.90
C CYS A 34 4.95 -9.98 18.40
N ARG A 35 5.45 -8.75 18.25
CA ARG A 35 6.77 -8.34 18.75
C ARG A 35 6.81 -8.33 20.28
N ALA A 36 5.79 -7.75 20.92
CA ALA A 36 5.68 -7.70 22.38
C ALA A 36 5.63 -9.10 23.02
N GLN A 37 4.98 -10.07 22.36
CA GLN A 37 4.92 -11.45 22.83
C GLN A 37 6.26 -12.20 22.70
N GLY A 38 7.09 -11.86 21.71
CA GLY A 38 8.43 -12.44 21.53
C GLY A 38 9.45 -11.95 22.58
N GLU A 39 9.29 -10.73 23.09
CA GLU A 39 10.13 -10.16 24.15
C GLU A 39 9.76 -10.67 25.56
N ALA A 40 8.55 -11.21 25.74
CA ALA A 40 8.07 -11.75 27.02
C ALA A 40 8.62 -13.17 27.34
N THR A 41 9.48 -13.75 26.50
CA THR A 41 10.29 -14.92 26.83
C THR A 41 11.62 -14.45 27.44
N PRO A 42 11.82 -14.47 28.77
CA PRO A 42 13.08 -14.07 29.36
C PRO A 42 14.11 -15.16 29.06
N LEU A 43 15.18 -14.81 28.36
CA LEU A 43 16.40 -15.61 28.35
C LEU A 43 16.93 -15.65 29.78
N VAL A 44 16.72 -16.79 30.45
CA VAL A 44 17.28 -17.10 31.78
C VAL A 44 18.82 -17.01 31.72
N PRO A 45 19.48 -16.49 32.78
CA PRO A 45 20.73 -15.74 32.65
C PRO A 45 22.01 -16.58 32.72
N GLU A 46 23.07 -15.92 32.26
CA GLU A 46 24.50 -16.11 32.51
C GLU A 46 24.90 -17.08 33.65
N ASN A 47 25.63 -18.14 33.29
CA ASN A 47 26.51 -18.85 34.22
C ASN A 47 27.93 -18.85 33.63
N ARG A 48 28.67 -17.77 33.89
CA ARG A 48 30.08 -17.62 33.52
C ARG A 48 30.93 -17.65 34.79
N ASN A 49 31.31 -18.85 35.22
CA ASN A 49 32.31 -19.07 36.26
C ASN A 49 33.72 -19.10 35.65
N GLY A 50 34.63 -18.25 36.15
CA GLY A 50 36.08 -18.40 35.90
C GLY A 50 36.90 -17.11 36.05
N ASN A 51 37.43 -16.89 37.25
CA ASN A 51 38.33 -15.82 37.70
C ASN A 51 39.50 -15.43 36.76
N VAL A 52 39.71 -14.12 36.55
CA VAL A 52 41.05 -13.49 36.41
C VAL A 52 41.00 -12.06 36.98
N PRO A 53 41.90 -11.64 37.89
CA PRO A 53 41.96 -10.25 38.37
C PRO A 53 42.92 -9.42 37.52
N GLY A 54 42.44 -8.29 36.98
CA GLY A 54 43.24 -7.34 36.20
C GLY A 54 43.07 -5.91 36.73
N HIS A 55 44.13 -5.40 37.33
CA HIS A 55 44.30 -4.02 37.81
C HIS A 55 44.46 -3.05 36.62
N GLY A 56 43.85 -1.85 36.68
CA GLY A 56 44.07 -0.80 35.69
C GLY A 56 43.40 0.53 36.04
N HIS A 57 44.18 1.46 36.60
CA HIS A 57 43.84 2.86 36.77
C HIS A 57 43.93 3.65 35.45
N GLY A 58 43.01 4.59 35.23
CA GLY A 58 43.10 5.60 34.16
C GLY A 58 42.10 6.74 34.36
N HIS A 59 42.63 7.94 34.63
CA HIS A 59 41.91 9.21 34.83
C HIS A 59 41.47 9.86 33.51
N GLY A 60 40.39 10.67 33.52
CA GLY A 60 40.20 11.68 32.47
C GLY A 60 38.81 12.34 32.36
N HIS A 61 38.71 13.54 32.94
CA HIS A 61 37.89 14.71 32.56
C HIS A 61 36.40 14.85 32.93
N GLU A 62 36.16 15.98 33.62
CA GLU A 62 34.97 16.66 34.14
C GLU A 62 34.00 17.27 33.09
N PRO A 63 32.82 17.83 33.52
CA PRO A 63 31.55 17.86 32.79
C PRO A 63 31.23 19.21 32.10
N SER A 64 30.32 19.20 31.12
CA SER A 64 29.61 20.40 30.63
C SER A 64 28.32 19.97 29.87
N PRO A 65 27.29 20.83 29.77
CA PRO A 65 25.99 20.54 30.38
C PRO A 65 24.89 20.10 29.40
N ASP A 66 23.94 19.39 30.00
CA ASP A 66 22.54 19.22 29.59
C ASP A 66 21.93 20.52 29.02
N LEU A 67 21.32 20.50 27.84
CA LEU A 67 19.92 20.11 27.56
C LEU A 67 19.01 21.35 27.52
N GLU A 68 18.62 21.77 26.31
CA GLU A 68 17.24 22.19 26.00
C GLU A 68 17.13 22.54 24.51
N SER A 69 16.71 21.55 23.72
CA SER A 69 15.93 21.81 22.51
C SER A 69 14.98 20.64 22.33
N SER A 70 13.87 20.72 23.06
CA SER A 70 12.68 19.90 22.86
C SER A 70 12.03 20.23 21.52
N GLY A 71 12.69 19.87 20.42
CA GLY A 71 12.02 19.61 19.17
C GLY A 71 11.35 18.26 19.32
N HIS A 72 10.02 18.24 19.41
CA HIS A 72 9.22 17.03 19.29
C HIS A 72 9.33 16.56 17.84
N HIS A 73 10.50 16.03 17.47
CA HIS A 73 10.68 15.32 16.22
C HIS A 73 9.82 14.08 16.36
N VAL A 74 8.66 14.09 15.71
CA VAL A 74 7.95 12.86 15.38
C VAL A 74 8.90 12.09 14.47
N HIS A 75 9.80 11.33 15.09
CA HIS A 75 10.68 10.40 14.42
C HIS A 75 9.78 9.29 13.93
N VAL A 76 9.17 9.49 12.76
CA VAL A 76 8.64 8.39 11.99
C VAL A 76 9.87 7.59 11.61
N ASP A 77 10.15 6.56 12.40
CA ASP A 77 11.35 5.74 12.30
C ASP A 77 11.29 4.96 10.98
N PHE A 78 11.73 5.58 9.89
CA PHE A 78 11.59 5.05 8.53
C PHE A 78 12.63 3.97 8.20
N GLN A 79 13.56 3.67 9.10
CA GLN A 79 14.73 2.85 8.79
C GLN A 79 14.52 1.33 9.01
N ALA A 80 13.43 0.94 9.69
CA ALA A 80 13.01 -0.47 9.84
C ALA A 80 11.99 -0.95 8.78
N HIS A 81 11.54 -0.10 7.85
CA HIS A 81 10.26 -0.28 7.13
C HIS A 81 10.33 -0.75 5.66
N SER A 82 11.47 -1.13 5.10
CA SER A 82 11.53 -1.53 3.67
C SER A 82 10.63 -2.74 3.33
N PRO A 83 10.68 -3.87 4.06
CA PRO A 83 9.82 -5.03 3.76
C PRO A 83 8.36 -4.78 4.14
N PHE A 84 8.11 -4.05 5.24
CA PHE A 84 6.75 -3.72 5.70
C PHE A 84 6.00 -2.86 4.67
N ARG A 85 6.63 -1.80 4.17
CA ARG A 85 6.03 -0.92 3.16
C ARG A 85 5.77 -1.67 1.85
N SER A 86 6.70 -2.53 1.43
CA SER A 86 6.47 -3.35 0.22
C SER A 86 5.34 -4.36 0.40
N PHE A 87 5.20 -4.92 1.60
CA PHE A 87 4.08 -5.80 1.95
C PHE A 87 2.75 -5.05 1.96
N MET A 88 2.71 -3.86 2.58
CA MET A 88 1.53 -2.99 2.56
C MET A 88 1.16 -2.60 1.13
N LEU A 89 2.13 -2.23 0.28
CA LEU A 89 1.90 -1.88 -1.12
C LEU A 89 1.26 -3.04 -1.86
N PHE A 90 1.81 -4.24 -1.68
CA PHE A 90 1.28 -5.47 -2.26
C PHE A 90 -0.16 -5.73 -1.78
N LEU A 91 -0.43 -5.58 -0.48
CA LEU A 91 -1.73 -5.85 0.11
C LEU A 91 -2.79 -4.84 -0.37
N SER A 92 -2.47 -3.55 -0.34
CA SER A 92 -3.31 -2.46 -0.81
C SER A 92 -3.64 -2.61 -2.30
N LEU A 93 -2.63 -2.91 -3.13
CA LEU A 93 -2.83 -3.17 -4.55
C LEU A 93 -3.66 -4.43 -4.79
N SER A 94 -3.46 -5.49 -3.99
CA SER A 94 -4.26 -6.71 -4.09
C SER A 94 -5.74 -6.45 -3.83
N LEU A 95 -6.07 -5.66 -2.80
CA LEU A 95 -7.46 -5.25 -2.54
C LEU A 95 -8.03 -4.41 -3.68
N HIS A 96 -7.27 -3.44 -4.18
CA HIS A 96 -7.66 -2.66 -5.36
C HIS A 96 -8.00 -3.56 -6.55
N SER A 97 -7.12 -4.53 -6.85
CA SER A 97 -7.29 -5.47 -7.95
C SER A 97 -8.51 -6.40 -7.79
N VAL A 98 -8.90 -6.74 -6.56
CA VAL A 98 -10.13 -7.51 -6.30
C VAL A 98 -11.36 -6.66 -6.56
N PHE A 99 -11.42 -5.42 -6.06
CA PHE A 99 -12.56 -4.52 -6.29
C PHE A 99 -12.74 -4.18 -7.77
N GLU A 100 -11.64 -3.91 -8.46
CA GLU A 100 -11.63 -3.70 -9.91
C GLU A 100 -12.12 -4.96 -10.65
N GLY A 101 -11.61 -6.14 -10.31
CA GLY A 101 -12.05 -7.40 -10.92
C GLY A 101 -13.54 -7.67 -10.70
N LEU A 102 -14.05 -7.43 -9.48
CA LEU A 102 -15.47 -7.54 -9.17
C LEU A 102 -16.30 -6.59 -10.03
N ALA A 103 -15.89 -5.33 -10.18
CA ALA A 103 -16.59 -4.35 -11.01
C ALA A 103 -16.68 -4.81 -12.48
N ILE A 104 -15.58 -5.32 -13.04
CA ILE A 104 -15.56 -5.88 -14.41
C ILE A 104 -16.52 -7.07 -14.53
N GLY A 105 -16.51 -7.99 -13.55
CA GLY A 105 -17.39 -9.16 -13.54
C GLY A 105 -18.89 -8.81 -13.44
N LEU A 106 -19.21 -7.61 -12.95
CA LEU A 106 -20.56 -7.06 -12.89
C LEU A 106 -20.97 -6.28 -14.16
N GLN A 107 -20.12 -6.23 -15.18
CA GLN A 107 -20.44 -5.55 -16.42
C GLN A 107 -21.31 -6.44 -17.33
N ASN A 108 -22.40 -5.88 -17.86
CA ASN A 108 -23.40 -6.62 -18.67
C ASN A 108 -23.15 -6.57 -20.18
N THR A 109 -22.18 -5.78 -20.65
CA THR A 109 -21.99 -5.50 -22.07
C THR A 109 -20.58 -5.85 -22.51
N ASP A 110 -20.45 -6.85 -23.38
CA ASP A 110 -19.17 -7.37 -23.87
C ASP A 110 -18.28 -6.28 -24.47
N SER A 111 -18.85 -5.36 -25.25
CA SER A 111 -18.10 -4.24 -25.84
C SER A 111 -17.48 -3.35 -24.78
N LYS A 112 -18.19 -3.10 -23.67
CA LYS A 112 -17.68 -2.30 -22.54
C LYS A 112 -16.68 -3.05 -21.70
N VAL A 113 -16.85 -4.37 -21.53
CA VAL A 113 -15.84 -5.22 -20.88
C VAL A 113 -14.52 -5.14 -21.64
N LEU A 114 -14.54 -5.25 -22.97
CA LEU A 114 -13.31 -5.20 -23.78
C LEU A 114 -12.61 -3.84 -23.72
N GLU A 115 -13.38 -2.75 -23.84
CA GLU A 115 -12.90 -1.36 -23.71
C GLU A 115 -12.19 -1.15 -22.37
N ILE A 116 -12.87 -1.51 -21.27
CA ILE A 116 -12.35 -1.41 -19.91
C ILE A 116 -11.14 -2.33 -19.73
N CYS A 117 -11.17 -3.58 -20.22
CA CYS A 117 -10.04 -4.50 -20.13
C CYS A 117 -8.76 -3.94 -20.76
N ILE A 118 -8.85 -3.28 -21.92
CA ILE A 118 -7.67 -2.69 -22.58
C ILE A 118 -7.07 -1.58 -21.70
N ALA A 119 -7.91 -0.66 -21.19
CA ALA A 119 -7.47 0.40 -20.29
C ALA A 119 -6.84 -0.17 -19.01
N ILE A 120 -7.41 -1.26 -18.49
CA ILE A 120 -6.92 -1.96 -17.30
C ILE A 120 -5.57 -2.62 -17.56
N LEU A 121 -5.41 -3.33 -18.68
CA LEU A 121 -4.17 -4.00 -19.02
C LEU A 121 -2.98 -3.03 -19.05
N VAL A 122 -3.18 -1.83 -19.62
CA VAL A 122 -2.13 -0.81 -19.68
C VAL A 122 -1.72 -0.38 -18.28
N HIS A 123 -2.66 0.06 -17.44
CA HIS A 123 -2.29 0.57 -16.13
C HIS A 123 -1.87 -0.53 -15.15
N LYS A 124 -2.44 -1.73 -15.27
CA LYS A 124 -2.06 -2.89 -14.46
C LYS A 124 -0.63 -3.30 -14.74
N SER A 125 -0.15 -3.21 -15.98
CA SER A 125 1.26 -3.46 -16.30
C SER A 125 2.20 -2.49 -15.57
N ILE A 126 1.83 -1.21 -15.50
CA ILE A 126 2.59 -0.16 -14.80
C ILE A 126 2.59 -0.42 -13.28
N ILE A 127 1.44 -0.82 -12.72
CA ILE A 127 1.31 -1.18 -11.31
C ILE A 127 2.19 -2.39 -10.97
N VAL A 128 2.10 -3.49 -11.75
CA VAL A 128 2.91 -4.70 -11.54
C VAL A 128 4.40 -4.38 -11.61
N PHE A 129 4.80 -3.58 -12.60
CA PHE A 129 6.19 -3.15 -12.75
C PHE A 129 6.67 -2.35 -11.54
N SER A 130 5.87 -1.37 -11.10
CA SER A 130 6.19 -0.53 -9.94
C SER A 130 6.29 -1.36 -8.66
N LEU A 131 5.34 -2.27 -8.42
CA LEU A 131 5.36 -3.19 -7.30
C LEU A 131 6.60 -4.09 -7.33
N SER A 132 6.95 -4.62 -8.50
CA SER A 132 8.14 -5.47 -8.67
C SER A 132 9.43 -4.72 -8.32
N VAL A 133 9.56 -3.47 -8.79
CA VAL A 133 10.69 -2.60 -8.45
C VAL A 133 10.77 -2.36 -6.93
N LYS A 134 9.64 -2.10 -6.27
CA LYS A 134 9.58 -1.89 -4.81
C LYS A 134 10.00 -3.12 -4.01
N LEU A 135 9.55 -4.31 -4.44
CA LEU A 135 9.91 -5.57 -3.83
C LEU A 135 11.42 -5.86 -3.98
N VAL A 136 11.99 -5.61 -5.17
CA VAL A 136 13.43 -5.78 -5.42
C VAL A 136 14.27 -4.77 -4.61
N GLN A 137 13.85 -3.50 -4.56
CA GLN A 137 14.50 -2.47 -3.74
C GLN A 137 14.48 -2.82 -2.25
N SER A 138 13.45 -3.55 -1.80
CA SER A 138 13.33 -4.03 -0.42
C SER A 138 14.09 -5.33 -0.14
N ALA A 139 15.01 -5.72 -1.03
CA ALA A 139 15.84 -6.92 -0.91
C ALA A 139 15.05 -8.22 -0.69
N VAL A 140 13.82 -8.28 -1.20
CA VAL A 140 13.01 -9.51 -1.18
C VAL A 140 13.65 -10.52 -2.13
N ARG A 141 13.81 -11.78 -1.70
CA ARG A 141 14.40 -12.82 -2.55
C ARG A 141 13.57 -13.00 -3.83
N PRO A 142 14.19 -13.25 -5.00
CA PRO A 142 13.48 -13.31 -6.28
C PRO A 142 12.33 -14.32 -6.32
N LEU A 143 12.46 -15.45 -5.60
CA LEU A 143 11.38 -16.42 -5.47
C LEU A 143 10.13 -15.83 -4.78
N TRP A 144 10.34 -15.03 -3.74
CA TRP A 144 9.24 -14.34 -3.04
C TRP A 144 8.67 -13.23 -3.89
N VAL A 145 9.49 -12.50 -4.66
CA VAL A 145 8.99 -11.51 -5.64
C VAL A 145 8.05 -12.20 -6.64
N ALA A 146 8.46 -13.33 -7.22
CA ALA A 146 7.62 -14.11 -8.12
C ALA A 146 6.32 -14.58 -7.44
N ALA A 147 6.38 -15.00 -6.17
CA ALA A 147 5.19 -15.36 -5.40
C ALA A 147 4.24 -14.17 -5.19
N TYR A 148 4.74 -12.99 -4.79
CA TYR A 148 3.95 -11.77 -4.64
C TYR A 148 3.26 -11.38 -5.95
N ILE A 149 4.01 -11.35 -7.07
CA ILE A 149 3.43 -11.03 -8.37
C ILE A 149 2.42 -12.09 -8.83
N GLY A 150 2.69 -13.37 -8.58
CA GLY A 150 1.76 -14.46 -8.88
C GLY A 150 0.45 -14.33 -8.11
N VAL A 151 0.51 -14.05 -6.81
CA VAL A 151 -0.69 -13.81 -5.99
C VAL A 151 -1.43 -12.57 -6.47
N PHE A 152 -0.73 -11.46 -6.74
CA PHE A 152 -1.33 -10.23 -7.26
C PHE A 152 -2.02 -10.45 -8.61
N ALA A 153 -1.43 -11.26 -9.49
CA ALA A 153 -2.03 -11.60 -10.78
C ALA A 153 -3.35 -12.37 -10.63
N MET A 154 -3.46 -13.25 -9.63
CA MET A 154 -4.67 -14.03 -9.34
C MET A 154 -5.82 -13.20 -8.75
N MET A 155 -5.55 -12.01 -8.19
CA MET A 155 -6.58 -11.17 -7.57
C MET A 155 -7.63 -10.66 -8.59
N SER A 156 -7.24 -10.33 -9.82
CA SER A 156 -8.21 -9.91 -10.85
C SER A 156 -9.10 -11.06 -11.33
N PRO A 157 -8.58 -12.22 -11.76
CA PRO A 157 -9.42 -13.36 -12.11
C PRO A 157 -10.34 -13.79 -10.96
N LEU A 158 -9.86 -13.73 -9.71
CA LEU A 158 -10.67 -13.99 -8.53
C LEU A 158 -11.83 -13.00 -8.42
N GLY A 159 -11.55 -11.69 -8.50
CA GLY A 159 -12.58 -10.65 -8.47
C GLY A 159 -13.59 -10.80 -9.61
N ILE A 160 -13.13 -11.03 -10.84
CA ILE A 160 -13.97 -11.23 -12.02
C ILE A 160 -14.89 -12.44 -11.83
N GLY A 161 -14.34 -13.58 -11.40
CA GLY A 161 -15.10 -14.80 -11.18
C GLY A 161 -16.20 -14.63 -10.13
N ILE A 162 -15.88 -13.96 -9.01
CA ILE A 162 -16.88 -13.63 -7.98
C ILE A 162 -17.93 -12.67 -8.56
N GLY A 163 -17.50 -11.66 -9.33
CA GLY A 163 -18.40 -10.69 -9.94
C GLY A 163 -19.41 -11.32 -10.90
N ILE A 164 -18.96 -12.24 -11.75
CA ILE A 164 -19.82 -13.02 -12.65
C ILE A 164 -20.83 -13.85 -11.85
N GLY A 165 -20.39 -14.51 -10.78
CA GLY A 165 -21.30 -15.27 -9.90
C GLY A 165 -22.37 -14.41 -9.24
N VAL A 166 -22.03 -13.18 -8.86
CA VAL A 166 -22.99 -12.18 -8.33
C VAL A 166 -23.95 -11.68 -9.42
N MET A 167 -23.45 -11.50 -10.65
CA MET A 167 -24.27 -11.11 -11.80
C MET A 167 -25.32 -12.18 -12.14
N GLU A 168 -24.91 -13.45 -12.18
CA GLU A 168 -25.78 -14.58 -12.52
C GLU A 168 -26.90 -14.77 -11.48
N ALA A 169 -26.68 -14.38 -10.22
CA ALA A 169 -27.69 -14.36 -9.17
C ALA A 169 -28.82 -13.31 -9.39
N GLN A 170 -28.82 -12.59 -10.53
CA GLN A 170 -29.82 -11.60 -10.95
C GLN A 170 -30.15 -10.55 -9.87
N LEU A 171 -29.13 -10.08 -9.15
CA LEU A 171 -29.33 -8.98 -8.21
C LEU A 171 -29.74 -7.72 -8.99
N VAL A 172 -30.95 -7.23 -8.72
CA VAL A 172 -31.52 -5.98 -9.26
C VAL A 172 -30.60 -4.76 -9.03
N ALA A 173 -29.63 -4.88 -8.11
CA ALA A 173 -28.68 -3.85 -7.72
C ALA A 173 -27.30 -3.92 -8.42
N GLY A 174 -27.11 -4.73 -9.47
CA GLY A 174 -25.80 -4.94 -10.11
C GLY A 174 -25.06 -3.64 -10.50
N ALA A 175 -25.73 -2.70 -11.17
CA ALA A 175 -25.13 -1.42 -11.56
C ALA A 175 -24.71 -0.56 -10.36
N LEU A 176 -25.50 -0.57 -9.27
CA LEU A 176 -25.16 0.17 -8.04
C LEU A 176 -23.95 -0.46 -7.35
N ILE A 177 -23.90 -1.78 -7.27
CA ILE A 177 -22.78 -2.53 -6.68
C ILE A 177 -21.51 -2.26 -7.50
N GLN A 178 -21.60 -2.28 -8.82
CA GLN A 178 -20.48 -1.93 -9.71
C GLN A 178 -19.94 -0.51 -9.41
N SER A 179 -20.80 0.51 -9.41
CA SER A 179 -20.35 1.89 -9.12
C SER A 179 -19.76 2.05 -7.72
N VAL A 180 -20.27 1.30 -6.73
CA VAL A 180 -19.68 1.27 -5.38
C VAL A 180 -18.29 0.64 -5.42
N LEU A 181 -18.12 -0.50 -6.08
CA LEU A 181 -16.84 -1.20 -6.20
C LEU A 181 -15.79 -0.35 -6.94
N GLU A 182 -16.18 0.31 -8.02
CA GLU A 182 -15.31 1.24 -8.77
C GLU A 182 -14.90 2.42 -7.89
N GLY A 183 -15.84 3.01 -7.14
CA GLY A 183 -15.53 4.10 -6.20
C GLY A 183 -14.60 3.64 -5.06
N LEU A 184 -14.81 2.43 -4.53
CA LEU A 184 -13.93 1.85 -3.52
C LEU A 184 -12.52 1.63 -4.09
N ALA A 185 -12.41 1.07 -5.29
CA ALA A 185 -11.14 0.88 -6.00
C ALA A 185 -10.43 2.22 -6.26
N ALA A 186 -11.16 3.26 -6.69
CA ALA A 186 -10.60 4.60 -6.83
C ALA A 186 -10.06 5.14 -5.49
N GLY A 187 -10.81 4.95 -4.41
CA GLY A 187 -10.39 5.31 -3.06
C GLY A 187 -9.11 4.62 -2.60
N THR A 188 -9.01 3.30 -2.83
CA THR A 188 -7.79 2.54 -2.49
C THR A 188 -6.60 3.03 -3.32
N PHE A 189 -6.79 3.34 -4.60
CA PHE A 189 -5.73 3.85 -5.46
C PHE A 189 -5.24 5.24 -5.06
N ILE A 190 -6.13 6.11 -4.58
CA ILE A 190 -5.77 7.42 -4.01
C ILE A 190 -4.85 7.22 -2.80
N TYR A 191 -5.18 6.30 -1.89
CA TYR A 191 -4.33 5.99 -0.73
C TYR A 191 -2.93 5.53 -1.18
N ILE A 192 -2.88 4.52 -2.05
CA ILE A 192 -1.64 3.92 -2.56
C ILE A 192 -0.77 4.98 -3.22
N THR A 193 -1.37 5.83 -4.05
CA THR A 193 -0.64 6.87 -4.77
C THR A 193 -0.09 7.91 -3.80
N PHE A 194 -0.94 8.54 -2.98
CA PHE A 194 -0.56 9.74 -2.22
C PHE A 194 0.16 9.46 -0.90
N LEU A 195 -0.10 8.32 -0.26
CA LEU A 195 0.48 8.00 1.05
C LEU A 195 1.58 6.94 0.96
N GLU A 196 1.53 6.09 -0.06
CA GLU A 196 2.43 4.94 -0.13
C GLU A 196 3.56 5.12 -1.15
N ILE A 197 3.22 5.52 -2.38
CA ILE A 197 4.17 5.69 -3.49
C ILE A 197 4.77 7.10 -3.48
N LEU A 198 3.94 8.14 -3.58
CA LEU A 198 4.36 9.51 -3.83
C LEU A 198 5.32 10.09 -2.76
N PRO A 199 5.09 9.90 -1.45
CA PRO A 199 6.00 10.42 -0.43
C PRO A 199 7.37 9.76 -0.50
N HIS A 200 7.45 8.49 -0.93
CA HIS A 200 8.74 7.81 -1.05
C HIS A 200 9.54 8.32 -2.25
N GLU A 201 8.87 8.54 -3.39
CA GLU A 201 9.55 9.00 -4.61
C GLU A 201 9.98 10.47 -4.54
N LEU A 202 9.19 11.35 -3.91
CA LEU A 202 9.49 12.78 -3.85
C LEU A 202 10.46 13.18 -2.72
N ASN A 203 10.69 12.31 -1.73
CA ASN A 203 11.53 12.62 -0.57
C ASN A 203 13.05 12.47 -0.83
N SER A 204 13.48 12.08 -2.04
CA SER A 204 14.90 12.20 -2.43
C SER A 204 15.21 13.62 -2.92
N PRO A 205 16.28 14.27 -2.44
CA PRO A 205 16.59 15.69 -2.71
C PRO A 205 16.96 16.01 -4.16
N GLU A 206 17.16 15.00 -5.02
CA GLU A 206 17.56 15.21 -6.41
C GLU A 206 16.36 15.48 -7.35
N LYS A 207 16.44 16.59 -8.10
CA LYS A 207 15.60 16.96 -9.25
C LYS A 207 14.08 16.75 -9.06
N GLN A 208 13.52 17.26 -7.98
CA GLN A 208 12.09 17.12 -7.64
C GLN A 208 11.14 17.61 -8.76
N LEU A 209 11.44 18.71 -9.43
CA LEU A 209 10.61 19.22 -10.54
C LEU A 209 10.52 18.24 -11.72
N LEU A 210 11.62 17.51 -12.00
CA LEU A 210 11.63 16.50 -13.05
C LEU A 210 10.71 15.32 -12.69
N LYS A 211 10.73 14.89 -11.42
CA LYS A 211 9.84 13.83 -10.93
C LYS A 211 8.37 14.23 -11.05
N VAL A 212 8.03 15.47 -10.66
CA VAL A 212 6.67 16.00 -10.82
C VAL A 212 6.26 16.08 -12.30
N LEU A 213 7.17 16.48 -13.20
CA LEU A 213 6.91 16.46 -14.64
C LEU A 213 6.59 15.03 -15.14
N PHE A 214 7.35 14.02 -14.69
CA PHE A 214 7.06 12.62 -15.03
C PHE A 214 5.72 12.13 -14.49
N ILE A 215 5.33 12.55 -13.27
CA ILE A 215 4.01 12.24 -12.70
C ILE A 215 2.90 12.87 -13.55
N LEU A 216 3.05 14.15 -13.91
CA LEU A 216 2.08 14.87 -14.74
C LEU A 216 1.99 14.25 -16.15
N LEU A 217 3.13 13.84 -16.72
CA LEU A 217 3.19 13.14 -18.00
C LEU A 217 2.45 11.80 -17.92
N GLY A 218 2.70 10.99 -16.88
CA GLY A 218 2.01 9.72 -16.68
C GLY A 218 0.50 9.90 -16.51
N PHE A 219 0.08 10.89 -15.71
CA PHE A 219 -1.32 11.27 -15.58
C PHE A 219 -1.94 11.67 -16.92
N GLY A 220 -1.23 12.51 -17.70
CA GLY A 220 -1.67 12.94 -19.03
C GLY A 220 -1.83 11.79 -20.02
N ILE A 221 -0.90 10.82 -20.01
CA ILE A 221 -0.99 9.61 -20.85
C ILE A 221 -2.22 8.78 -20.46
N MET A 222 -2.43 8.54 -19.15
CA MET A 222 -3.61 7.81 -18.68
C MET A 222 -4.92 8.52 -19.03
N ALA A 223 -4.98 9.84 -18.87
CA ALA A 223 -6.14 10.64 -19.25
C ALA A 223 -6.40 10.60 -20.77
N ALA A 224 -5.35 10.67 -21.59
CA ALA A 224 -5.47 10.57 -23.05
C ALA A 224 -5.96 9.18 -23.49
N LEU A 225 -5.50 8.10 -22.83
CA LEU A 225 -5.97 6.74 -23.10
C LEU A 225 -7.46 6.59 -22.80
N THR A 226 -7.93 7.13 -21.67
CA THR A 226 -9.37 7.15 -21.33
C THR A 226 -10.19 8.05 -22.25
N PHE A 227 -9.59 9.07 -22.87
CA PHE A 227 -10.28 9.96 -23.80
C PHE A 227 -10.35 9.39 -25.23
N LEU A 228 -9.38 8.57 -25.63
CA LEU A 228 -9.32 7.93 -26.96
C LEU A 228 -10.05 6.58 -27.02
N GLY A 229 -10.22 5.91 -25.89
CA GLY A 229 -11.01 4.68 -25.73
C GLY A 229 -12.43 4.95 -25.28
#